data_AF-A0A821ZA13-F1
#
_entry.id   AF-A0A821ZA13-F1
#
_cell.length_a   1.000
_cell.length_b   1.000
_cell.length_c   1.000
_cell.angle_alpha   90.00
_cell.angle_beta   90.00
_cell.angle_gamma   90.00
#
_symmetry.space_group_name_H-M   'P 1'
#
loop_
_entity.id
_entity.type
_entity.pdbx_description
1 polymer ?
#
loop_
_entity_poly.entity_id
_entity_poly.type
_entity_poly.pdbx_seq_one_letter_code
_entity_poly.pdbx_strand_id
1 'polypeptide(L)'
;MEIDNNYDNNPFTFWRNHKDDLSFLAQIAKSVLVIPASSAESERHFSIAGQIVTELRSLLDPNYVEALVVLKEAYINKMWPTV
;
A
#
# COMPACT_ATOMS: atom_id res chain seq x y z
N MET A 1 -23.23 -30.19 6.18
CA MET A 1 -22.38 -28.99 6.31
C MET A 1 -22.51 -28.26 5.00
N GLU A 2 -23.22 -27.14 5.01
CA GLU A 2 -23.20 -26.23 3.87
C GLU A 2 -21.79 -25.66 3.78
N ILE A 3 -21.09 -25.99 2.69
CA ILE A 3 -19.84 -25.34 2.35
C ILE A 3 -20.26 -24.00 1.77
N ASP A 4 -20.09 -22.94 2.55
CA ASP A 4 -20.26 -21.57 2.08
C ASP A 4 -19.30 -21.35 0.89
N ASN A 5 -19.86 -21.23 -0.31
CA ASN A 5 -19.13 -21.06 -1.56
C ASN A 5 -18.72 -19.60 -1.79
N ASN A 6 -18.87 -18.72 -0.79
CA ASN A 6 -18.35 -17.36 -0.85
C ASN A 6 -16.84 -17.35 -0.54
N TYR A 7 -16.03 -17.83 -1.49
CA TYR A 7 -14.56 -17.78 -1.45
C TYR A 7 -14.04 -16.34 -1.63
N ASP A 8 -14.47 -15.39 -0.79
CA ASP A 8 -13.68 -14.19 -0.58
C ASP A 8 -12.49 -14.59 0.31
N ASN A 9 -11.47 -15.21 -0.31
CA ASN A 9 -10.22 -15.64 0.31
C ASN A 9 -9.35 -14.45 0.75
N ASN A 10 -9.91 -13.25 0.81
CA ASN A 10 -9.20 -12.07 1.27
C ASN A 10 -9.16 -12.07 2.82
N PRO A 11 -7.99 -12.29 3.44
CA PRO A 11 -7.86 -12.31 4.89
C PRO A 11 -8.23 -10.95 5.51
N PHE A 12 -8.06 -9.84 4.79
CA PHE A 12 -8.47 -8.53 5.29
C PHE A 12 -10.00 -8.40 5.42
N THR A 13 -10.78 -8.97 4.50
CA THR A 13 -12.24 -8.99 4.61
C THR A 13 -12.68 -9.82 5.82
N PHE A 14 -12.08 -11.00 6.01
CA PHE A 14 -12.36 -11.84 7.17
C PHE A 14 -12.12 -11.12 8.50
N TRP A 15 -10.94 -10.54 8.70
CA TRP A 15 -10.61 -9.85 9.95
C TRP A 15 -11.39 -8.55 10.15
N ARG A 16 -11.81 -7.90 9.05
CA ARG A 16 -12.71 -6.74 9.12
C ARG A 16 -14.09 -7.13 9.66
N ASN A 17 -14.64 -8.25 9.20
CA ASN A 17 -15.95 -8.72 9.61
C ASN A 17 -15.96 -9.23 11.07
N HIS A 18 -14.85 -9.81 11.54
CA HIS A 18 -14.71 -10.34 12.90
C HIS A 18 -14.08 -9.35 13.89
N LYS A 19 -13.98 -8.06 13.52
CA LYS A 19 -13.33 -7.06 14.37
C LYS A 19 -14.05 -6.85 15.71
N ASP A 20 -15.36 -6.98 15.74
CA ASP A 20 -16.14 -6.74 16.96
C ASP A 20 -16.06 -7.95 17.91
N ASP A 21 -16.16 -9.17 17.36
CA ASP A 21 -16.09 -10.41 18.14
C ASP A 21 -14.65 -10.76 18.58
N LEU A 22 -13.65 -10.46 17.75
CA LEU A 22 -12.24 -10.82 17.94
C LEU A 22 -11.33 -9.58 17.95
N SER A 23 -11.73 -8.51 18.63
CA SER A 23 -11.07 -7.20 18.56
C SER A 23 -9.55 -7.22 18.76
N PHE A 24 -9.04 -7.90 19.78
CA PHE A 24 -7.60 -8.00 20.02
C PHE A 24 -6.87 -8.75 18.91
N LEU A 25 -7.45 -9.85 18.43
CA LEU A 25 -6.83 -10.67 17.40
C LEU A 25 -6.90 -10.00 16.03
N ALA A 26 -8.01 -9.33 15.71
CA ALA A 26 -8.16 -8.53 14.50
C ALA A 26 -7.17 -7.36 14.44
N GLN A 27 -6.85 -6.73 15.58
CA GLN A 27 -5.82 -5.70 15.66
C GLN A 27 -4.42 -6.25 15.30
N ILE A 28 -4.06 -7.42 15.85
CA ILE A 28 -2.79 -8.09 15.53
C ILE A 28 -2.77 -8.55 14.07
N ALA A 29 -3.84 -9.16 13.59
CA ALA A 29 -3.93 -9.62 12.21
C ALA A 29 -3.75 -8.45 11.23
N LYS A 30 -4.35 -7.28 11.52
CA LYS A 30 -4.16 -6.08 10.70
C LYS A 30 -2.69 -5.63 10.66
N SER A 31 -1.96 -5.65 11.79
CA SER A 31 -0.56 -5.24 11.83
C SER A 31 0.38 -6.23 11.14
N VAL A 32 0.05 -7.52 11.15
CA VAL A 32 0.85 -8.55 10.48
C VAL A 32 0.56 -8.58 8.98
N LEU A 33 -0.72 -8.55 8.58
CA LEU A 33 -1.11 -8.71 7.18
C LEU A 33 -0.74 -7.50 6.30
N VAL A 34 -0.61 -6.29 6.88
CA VAL A 34 -0.20 -5.09 6.12
C VAL A 34 1.28 -5.14 5.70
N ILE A 35 2.09 -5.99 6.31
CA ILE A 35 3.51 -6.11 5.99
C ILE A 35 3.63 -6.86 4.66
N PRO A 36 4.22 -6.24 3.62
CA PRO A 36 4.44 -6.93 2.35
C PRO A 36 5.41 -8.10 2.55
N ALA A 37 5.19 -9.19 1.82
CA ALA A 37 6.04 -10.37 1.90
C ALA A 37 7.44 -10.16 1.29
N SER A 38 7.65 -9.09 0.51
CA SER A 38 8.90 -8.78 -0.16
C SER A 38 9.17 -7.27 -0.25
N SER A 39 10.40 -6.92 -0.63
CA SER A 39 10.84 -5.54 -0.89
C SER A 39 10.34 -4.97 -2.22
N ALA A 40 9.62 -5.75 -3.03
CA ALA A 40 9.22 -5.36 -4.38
C ALA A 40 8.41 -4.05 -4.41
N GLU A 41 7.54 -3.83 -3.42
CA GLU A 41 6.79 -2.57 -3.28
C GLU A 41 7.72 -1.37 -3.02
N SER A 42 8.71 -1.54 -2.14
CA SER A 42 9.73 -0.52 -1.88
C SER A 42 10.58 -0.23 -3.13
N GLU A 43 10.97 -1.28 -3.87
CA GLU A 43 11.72 -1.14 -5.12
C GLU A 43 10.93 -0.41 -6.20
N ARG A 44 9.61 -0.62 -6.27
CA ARG A 44 8.71 0.13 -7.15
C ARG A 44 8.74 1.63 -6.82
N HIS A 45 8.66 1.98 -5.54
CA HIS A 45 8.78 3.37 -5.09
C HIS A 45 10.16 3.97 -5.44
N PHE A 46 11.25 3.21 -5.24
CA PHE A 46 12.60 3.67 -5.60
C PHE A 46 12.81 3.80 -7.12
N SER A 47 12.18 2.95 -7.93
CA SER A 47 12.20 3.08 -9.38
C SER A 47 11.58 4.40 -9.83
N ILE A 48 10.45 4.80 -9.24
CA ILE A 48 9.84 6.11 -9.49
C ILE A 48 10.76 7.24 -9.05
N ALA A 49 11.38 7.13 -7.88
CA ALA A 49 12.36 8.11 -7.41
C ALA A 49 13.55 8.24 -8.38
N GLY A 50 14.05 7.14 -8.93
CA GLY A 50 15.10 7.12 -9.94
C GLY A 50 14.71 7.79 -11.27
N GLN A 51 13.42 7.82 -11.60
CA GLN A 51 12.92 8.59 -12.76
C GLN A 51 12.85 10.09 -12.48
N ILE A 52 12.68 10.50 -11.22
CA ILE A 52 12.61 11.90 -10.81
C ILE A 52 14.01 12.50 -10.66
N VAL A 53 14.91 11.76 -10.01
CA VAL A 53 16.31 12.15 -9.79
C VAL A 53 17.15 11.66 -10.97
N THR A 54 17.29 12.52 -11.97
CA THR A 54 18.15 12.26 -13.14
C THR A 54 19.44 13.08 -13.06
N GLU A 55 20.43 12.80 -13.90
CA GLU A 55 21.70 13.53 -13.93
C GLU A 55 21.51 15.05 -14.09
N LEU A 56 20.56 15.45 -14.95
CA LEU A 56 20.18 16.85 -15.19
C LEU A 56 19.42 17.50 -14.01
N ARG A 57 18.94 16.68 -13.07
CA ARG A 57 18.11 17.05 -11.92
C ARG A 57 18.76 16.65 -10.60
N SER A 58 20.08 16.47 -10.59
CA SER A 58 20.86 16.01 -9.44
C SER A 58 20.89 16.98 -8.26
N LEU A 59 20.48 18.24 -8.45
CA LEU A 59 20.43 19.28 -7.43
C LEU A 59 19.02 19.53 -6.86
N LEU A 60 18.05 18.64 -7.11
CA LEU A 60 16.74 18.78 -6.46
C LEU A 60 16.88 18.63 -4.94
N ASP A 61 16.22 19.54 -4.21
CA ASP A 61 16.11 19.43 -2.76
C ASP A 61 15.41 18.10 -2.39
N PRO A 62 15.93 17.33 -1.41
CA PRO A 62 15.33 16.07 -1.00
C PRO A 62 13.85 16.15 -0.64
N ASN A 63 13.40 17.28 -0.07
CA ASN A 63 11.99 17.47 0.28
C ASN A 63 11.10 17.56 -0.97
N TYR A 64 11.60 18.18 -2.05
CA TYR A 64 10.89 18.21 -3.33
C TYR A 64 10.89 16.86 -4.02
N VAL A 65 11.97 16.08 -3.89
CA VAL A 65 12.01 14.70 -4.41
C VAL A 65 10.92 13.86 -3.73
N GLU A 66 10.84 13.91 -2.39
CA GLU A 66 9.82 13.19 -1.63
C GLU A 66 8.40 13.58 -2.08
N ALA A 67 8.11 14.90 -2.16
CA ALA A 67 6.81 15.39 -2.61
C ALA A 67 6.45 14.91 -4.02
N LEU A 68 7.42 14.90 -4.95
CA LEU A 68 7.20 14.43 -6.32
C LEU A 68 6.98 12.92 -6.40
N VAL A 69 7.68 12.13 -5.60
CA VAL A 69 7.48 10.67 -5.51
C VAL A 69 6.08 10.38 -5.00
N VAL A 70 5.67 11.03 -3.90
CA VAL A 70 4.32 10.88 -3.33
C VAL A 70 3.27 11.27 -4.36
N LEU A 71 3.42 12.41 -5.05
CA LEU A 71 2.49 12.89 -6.08
C LEU A 71 2.40 11.96 -7.29
N LYS A 72 3.52 11.33 -7.68
CA LYS A 72 3.53 10.41 -8.81
C LYS A 72 2.84 9.08 -8.46
N GLU A 73 3.15 8.52 -7.29
CA GLU A 73 2.51 7.29 -6.78
C GLU A 73 1.01 7.48 -6.62
N ALA A 74 0.64 8.58 -5.96
CA ALA A 74 -0.70 9.10 -5.88
C ALA A 74 -1.44 9.02 -7.22
N TYR A 75 -0.92 9.73 -8.22
CA TYR A 75 -1.52 9.81 -9.54
C TYR A 75 -1.68 8.42 -10.21
N ILE A 76 -0.68 7.55 -10.11
CA ILE A 76 -0.72 6.19 -10.68
C ILE A 76 -1.81 5.34 -10.00
N ASN A 77 -1.90 5.42 -8.67
CA ASN A 77 -2.81 4.61 -7.87
C ASN A 77 -4.23 5.19 -7.80
N LYS A 78 -4.51 6.32 -8.46
CA LYS A 78 -5.83 6.96 -8.51
C LYS A 78 -6.50 7.13 -7.14
N MET A 79 -5.74 7.40 -6.07
CA MET A 79 -6.33 7.69 -4.74
C MET A 79 -7.11 9.02 -4.67
N TRP A 80 -7.20 9.78 -5.78
CA TRP A 80 -7.92 11.03 -5.94
C TRP A 80 -9.25 10.65 -6.58
N PRO A 81 -10.40 10.95 -5.95
CA PRO A 81 -11.68 10.75 -6.61
C PRO A 81 -11.69 11.62 -7.87
N THR A 82 -11.84 11.00 -9.04
CA THR A 82 -12.12 11.72 -10.28
C THR A 82 -13.49 12.36 -10.11
N VAL A 83 -13.52 13.70 -10.15
CA VAL A 83 -14.75 14.52 -10.11
C VAL A 83 -15.67 14.13 -11.26
#